data_AF-A0A2N1MFR4-F1
#
_entry.id   AF-A0A2N1MFR4-F1
#
_cell.length_a   1.000
_cell.length_b   1.000
_cell.length_c   1.000
_cell.angle_alpha   90.00
_cell.angle_beta   90.00
_cell.angle_gamma   90.00
#
_symmetry.space_group_name_H-M   'P 1'
#
loop_
_entity.id
_entity.type
_entity.pdbx_description
1 polymer ?
#
loop_
_entity_poly.entity_id
_entity_poly.type
_entity_poly.pdbx_seq_one_letter_code
_entity_poly.pdbx_strand_id
1 'polypeptide(L)'
;MEVLLRKSKRMNKKLGAEVNTKIANELSAHLSEVNSTFTAELVRNNNELKKLTGEIAKINTRDAGYASEAQKILSMVNNVTTRLDNIEEACRNDFGNISSEFTSIRTSIEALRNEMIQRYAIAQRLQVDFDQLSANHSSSSESSSSRLSDSSLEENRNRFKRVFDSNKEEGETLDYAFETVRREIRHQEKIGKSTVENFYYGRGDPKYTTVMSIMRWVDSKEFSGSLDNNAE
;
A
#
# COMPACT_ATOMS: atom_id res chain seq x y z
N MET A 1 12.27 -120.45 -31.71
CA MET A 1 12.80 -119.09 -31.90
C MET A 1 11.72 -118.09 -32.38
N GLU A 2 10.92 -118.42 -33.39
CA GLU A 2 9.92 -117.51 -33.98
C GLU A 2 8.79 -117.04 -33.03
N VAL A 3 8.31 -117.93 -32.15
CA VAL A 3 7.26 -117.61 -31.15
C VAL A 3 7.73 -116.55 -30.14
N LEU A 4 8.99 -116.66 -29.68
CA LEU A 4 9.58 -115.68 -28.76
C LEU A 4 9.77 -114.32 -29.43
N LEU A 5 10.17 -114.30 -30.71
CA LEU A 5 10.28 -113.07 -31.51
C LEU A 5 8.92 -112.38 -31.67
N ARG A 6 7.86 -113.15 -31.97
CA ARG A 6 6.48 -112.62 -32.07
C ARG A 6 5.98 -112.07 -30.74
N LYS A 7 6.27 -112.75 -29.62
CA LYS A 7 5.92 -112.29 -28.27
C LYS A 7 6.65 -110.98 -27.91
N SER A 8 7.96 -110.90 -28.19
CA SER A 8 8.77 -109.69 -27.99
C SER A 8 8.22 -108.49 -28.77
N LYS A 9 7.92 -108.66 -30.07
CA LYS A 9 7.31 -107.60 -30.90
C LYS A 9 5.97 -107.10 -30.35
N ARG A 10 5.11 -108.00 -29.85
CA ARG A 10 3.83 -107.62 -29.23
C ARG A 10 4.02 -106.85 -27.93
N MET A 11 4.95 -107.28 -27.07
CA MET A 11 5.25 -106.58 -25.82
C MET A 11 5.78 -105.17 -26.10
N ASN A 12 6.72 -105.01 -27.05
CA ASN A 12 7.25 -103.70 -27.41
C ASN A 12 6.16 -102.77 -27.98
N LYS A 13 5.25 -103.29 -28.83
CA LYS A 13 4.13 -102.50 -29.34
C LYS A 13 3.18 -102.07 -28.22
N LYS A 14 2.86 -102.97 -27.27
CA LYS A 14 1.99 -102.66 -26.13
C LYS A 14 2.63 -101.61 -25.22
N LEU A 15 3.90 -101.80 -24.86
CA LEU A 15 4.66 -100.86 -24.04
C LEU A 15 4.73 -99.47 -24.70
N GLY A 16 5.02 -99.40 -26.00
CA GLY A 16 5.05 -98.14 -26.74
C GLY A 16 3.70 -97.42 -26.74
N ALA A 17 2.59 -98.14 -26.94
CA ALA A 17 1.26 -97.56 -26.89
C ALA A 17 0.89 -97.04 -25.49
N GLU A 18 1.24 -97.79 -24.43
CA GLU A 18 0.99 -97.41 -23.04
C GLU A 18 1.79 -96.17 -22.63
N VAL A 19 3.09 -96.14 -22.96
CA VAL A 19 3.97 -94.98 -22.72
C VAL A 19 3.46 -93.76 -23.47
N ASN A 20 3.12 -93.89 -24.76
CA ASN A 20 2.61 -92.76 -25.55
C ASN A 20 1.29 -92.21 -24.98
N THR A 21 0.39 -93.08 -24.54
CA THR A 21 -0.89 -92.68 -23.94
C THR A 21 -0.66 -91.95 -22.62
N LYS A 22 0.24 -92.46 -21.77
CA LYS A 22 0.58 -91.80 -20.49
C LYS A 22 1.18 -90.42 -20.72
N ILE A 23 2.16 -90.30 -21.63
CA ILE A 23 2.78 -89.01 -21.99
C ILE A 23 1.72 -88.05 -22.54
N ALA A 24 0.86 -88.50 -23.46
CA ALA A 24 -0.18 -87.66 -24.03
C ALA A 24 -1.17 -87.15 -22.98
N ASN A 25 -1.58 -88.00 -22.04
CA ASN A 25 -2.49 -87.62 -20.97
C ASN A 25 -1.85 -86.64 -19.98
N GLU A 26 -0.60 -86.89 -19.56
CA GLU A 26 0.14 -85.99 -18.68
C GLU A 26 0.36 -84.62 -19.33
N LEU A 27 0.79 -84.59 -20.60
CA LEU A 27 0.94 -83.35 -21.36
C LEU A 27 -0.40 -82.61 -21.52
N SER A 28 -1.49 -83.34 -21.80
CA SER A 28 -2.82 -82.74 -21.95
C SER A 28 -3.32 -82.15 -20.62
N ALA A 29 -3.09 -82.82 -19.50
CA ALA A 29 -3.44 -82.32 -18.17
C ALA A 29 -2.65 -81.05 -17.83
N HIS A 30 -1.33 -81.08 -17.98
CA HIS A 30 -0.48 -79.90 -17.74
C HIS A 30 -0.85 -78.73 -18.65
N LEU A 31 -1.12 -78.98 -19.94
CA LEU A 31 -1.52 -77.93 -20.88
C LEU A 31 -2.88 -77.33 -20.50
N SER A 32 -3.82 -78.15 -20.02
CA SER A 32 -5.13 -77.69 -19.55
C SER A 32 -4.99 -76.82 -18.29
N GLU A 33 -4.14 -77.21 -17.34
CA GLU A 33 -3.85 -76.43 -16.13
C GLU A 33 -3.22 -75.07 -16.44
N VAL A 34 -2.21 -75.06 -17.32
CA VAL A 34 -1.55 -73.83 -17.78
C VAL A 34 -2.55 -72.92 -18.48
N ASN A 35 -3.37 -73.46 -19.40
CA ASN A 35 -4.39 -72.67 -20.10
C ASN A 35 -5.43 -72.09 -19.14
N SER A 36 -5.89 -72.87 -18.15
CA SER A 36 -6.85 -72.40 -17.16
C SER A 36 -6.27 -71.26 -16.33
N THR A 37 -5.03 -71.40 -15.86
CA THR A 37 -4.33 -70.38 -15.06
C THR A 37 -4.13 -69.11 -15.87
N PHE A 38 -3.59 -69.23 -17.08
CA PHE A 38 -3.35 -68.10 -17.97
C PHE A 38 -4.65 -67.34 -18.31
N THR A 39 -5.74 -68.07 -18.58
CA THR A 39 -7.05 -67.48 -18.85
C THR A 39 -7.57 -66.70 -17.63
N ALA A 40 -7.45 -67.25 -16.42
CA ALA A 40 -7.87 -66.57 -15.21
C ALA A 40 -7.08 -65.27 -14.96
N GLU A 41 -5.77 -65.28 -15.20
CA GLU A 41 -4.93 -64.08 -15.08
C GLU A 41 -5.27 -63.02 -16.11
N LEU A 42 -5.54 -63.42 -17.36
CA LEU A 42 -5.99 -62.51 -18.42
C LEU A 42 -7.30 -61.81 -18.03
N VAL A 43 -8.27 -62.55 -17.51
CA VAL A 43 -9.55 -62.00 -17.06
C VAL A 43 -9.32 -61.00 -15.91
N ARG A 44 -8.48 -61.35 -14.93
CA ARG A 44 -8.12 -60.45 -13.81
C ARG A 44 -7.49 -59.16 -14.33
N ASN A 45 -6.48 -59.26 -15.20
CA ASN A 45 -5.78 -58.11 -15.76
C ASN A 45 -6.73 -57.21 -16.58
N ASN A 46 -7.64 -57.80 -17.34
CA ASN A 46 -8.65 -57.05 -18.09
C ASN A 46 -9.61 -56.28 -17.18
N ASN A 47 -9.98 -56.85 -16.03
CA ASN A 47 -10.84 -56.16 -15.07
C ASN A 47 -10.12 -54.98 -14.40
N GLU A 48 -8.85 -55.14 -14.03
CA GLU A 48 -8.04 -54.03 -13.50
C GLU A 48 -7.82 -52.92 -14.54
N LEU A 49 -7.59 -53.29 -15.81
CA LEU A 49 -7.51 -52.31 -16.90
C LEU A 49 -8.80 -51.50 -17.04
N LYS A 50 -9.97 -52.13 -17.01
CA LYS A 50 -11.27 -51.43 -17.04
C LYS A 50 -11.43 -50.46 -15.87
N LYS A 51 -11.00 -50.85 -14.67
CA LYS A 51 -11.03 -49.99 -13.47
C LYS A 51 -10.14 -48.77 -13.64
N LEU A 52 -8.92 -48.96 -14.14
CA LEU A 52 -7.98 -47.85 -14.43
C LEU A 52 -8.54 -46.89 -15.50
N THR A 53 -9.17 -47.40 -16.56
CA THR A 53 -9.84 -46.56 -17.56
C THR A 53 -10.93 -45.68 -16.92
N GLY A 54 -11.71 -46.23 -15.99
CA GLY A 54 -12.70 -45.47 -15.24
C GLY A 54 -12.10 -44.36 -14.37
N GLU A 55 -10.99 -44.63 -13.68
CA GLU A 55 -10.28 -43.62 -12.89
C GLU A 55 -9.67 -42.51 -13.76
N ILE A 56 -9.09 -42.84 -14.92
CA ILE A 56 -8.58 -41.85 -15.88
C ILE A 56 -9.72 -40.92 -16.34
N ALA A 57 -10.89 -41.47 -16.65
CA ALA A 57 -12.05 -40.66 -17.05
C ALA A 57 -12.50 -39.68 -15.93
N LYS A 58 -12.47 -40.13 -14.66
CA LYS A 58 -12.77 -39.26 -13.50
C LYS A 58 -11.74 -38.15 -13.35
N ILE A 59 -10.45 -38.44 -13.53
CA ILE A 59 -9.37 -37.44 -13.47
C ILE A 59 -9.57 -36.40 -14.58
N ASN A 60 -9.77 -36.83 -15.82
CA ASN A 60 -10.00 -35.92 -16.95
C ASN A 60 -11.20 -34.98 -16.73
N THR A 61 -12.26 -35.50 -16.11
CA THR A 61 -13.44 -34.68 -15.77
C THR A 61 -13.10 -33.62 -14.73
N ARG A 62 -12.31 -33.95 -13.70
CA ARG A 62 -11.85 -32.98 -12.69
C ARG A 62 -10.92 -31.94 -13.30
N ASP A 63 -9.99 -32.37 -14.15
CA ASP A 63 -9.05 -31.48 -14.84
C ASP A 63 -9.77 -30.47 -15.74
N ALA A 64 -10.81 -30.92 -16.45
CA ALA A 64 -11.68 -30.01 -17.21
C ALA A 64 -12.41 -29.00 -16.31
N GLY A 65 -12.84 -29.43 -15.13
CA GLY A 65 -13.42 -28.55 -14.11
C GLY A 65 -12.43 -27.49 -13.63
N TYR A 66 -11.20 -27.88 -13.29
CA TYR A 66 -10.14 -26.96 -12.88
C TYR A 66 -9.75 -25.98 -13.99
N ALA A 67 -9.67 -26.43 -15.25
CA ALA A 67 -9.39 -25.57 -16.38
C ALA A 67 -10.46 -24.48 -16.56
N SER A 68 -11.73 -24.84 -16.38
CA SER A 68 -12.86 -23.90 -16.47
C SER A 68 -12.81 -22.85 -15.35
N GLU A 69 -12.52 -23.27 -14.11
CA GLU A 69 -12.40 -22.32 -12.98
C GLU A 69 -11.19 -21.40 -13.15
N ALA A 70 -10.05 -21.91 -13.66
CA ALA A 70 -8.88 -21.09 -13.96
C ALA A 70 -9.17 -20.03 -15.03
N GLN A 71 -9.92 -20.38 -16.09
CA GLN A 71 -10.35 -19.42 -17.11
C GLN A 71 -11.26 -18.32 -16.53
N LYS A 72 -12.16 -18.68 -15.62
CA LYS A 72 -13.03 -17.72 -14.92
C LYS A 72 -12.22 -16.75 -14.06
N ILE A 73 -11.27 -17.26 -13.28
CA ILE A 73 -10.36 -16.42 -12.47
C ILE A 73 -9.57 -15.48 -13.37
N LEU A 74 -9.01 -15.98 -14.48
CA LEU A 74 -8.26 -15.16 -15.43
C LEU A 74 -9.12 -14.04 -16.03
N SER A 75 -10.38 -14.33 -16.37
CA SER A 75 -11.31 -13.32 -16.87
C SER A 75 -11.61 -12.23 -15.83
N MET A 76 -11.80 -12.61 -14.57
CA MET A 76 -11.99 -11.66 -13.47
C MET A 76 -10.76 -10.78 -13.26
N VAL A 77 -9.55 -11.37 -13.29
CA VAL A 77 -8.29 -10.63 -13.17
C VAL A 77 -8.15 -9.61 -14.31
N ASN A 78 -8.37 -10.03 -15.55
CA ASN A 78 -8.30 -9.13 -16.71
C ASN A 78 -9.29 -7.95 -16.58
N ASN A 79 -10.52 -8.20 -16.10
CA ASN A 79 -11.48 -7.14 -15.86
C ASN A 79 -10.99 -6.14 -14.80
N VAL A 80 -10.43 -6.63 -13.70
CA VAL A 80 -9.87 -5.78 -12.64
C VAL A 80 -8.69 -4.96 -13.17
N THR A 81 -7.77 -5.57 -13.92
CA THR A 81 -6.63 -4.89 -14.54
C THR A 81 -7.11 -3.74 -15.43
N THR A 82 -8.03 -3.99 -16.36
CA THR A 82 -8.56 -2.94 -17.24
C THR A 82 -9.23 -1.80 -16.47
N ARG A 83 -9.97 -2.12 -15.39
CA ARG A 83 -10.59 -1.09 -14.55
C ARG A 83 -9.53 -0.25 -13.83
N LEU A 84 -8.45 -0.88 -13.37
CA LEU A 84 -7.35 -0.19 -12.69
C LEU A 84 -6.60 0.74 -13.67
N ASP A 85 -6.31 0.26 -14.88
CA ASP A 85 -5.66 1.06 -15.93
C ASP A 85 -6.48 2.32 -16.26
N ASN A 86 -7.80 2.18 -16.39
CA ASN A 86 -8.70 3.31 -16.65
C ASN A 86 -8.72 4.33 -15.50
N ILE A 87 -8.70 3.85 -14.25
CA ILE A 87 -8.64 4.74 -13.06
C ILE A 87 -7.31 5.46 -13.01
N GLU A 88 -6.21 4.74 -13.22
CA GLU A 88 -4.86 5.31 -13.22
C GLU A 88 -4.73 6.41 -14.27
N GLU A 89 -5.28 6.18 -15.47
CA GLU A 89 -5.28 7.15 -16.55
C GLU A 89 -6.13 8.38 -16.24
N ALA A 90 -7.33 8.19 -15.68
CA ALA A 90 -8.16 9.31 -15.22
C ALA A 90 -7.42 10.17 -14.18
N CYS A 91 -6.81 9.54 -13.17
CA CYS A 91 -6.01 10.23 -12.16
C CYS A 91 -4.84 11.00 -12.79
N ARG A 92 -4.08 10.37 -13.71
CA ARG A 92 -2.98 11.04 -14.42
C ARG A 92 -3.46 12.31 -15.14
N ASN A 93 -4.59 12.24 -15.81
CA ASN A 93 -5.16 13.37 -16.54
C ASN A 93 -5.61 14.49 -15.59
N ASP A 94 -6.28 14.16 -14.49
CA ASP A 94 -6.68 15.14 -13.47
C ASP A 94 -5.46 15.84 -12.84
N PHE A 95 -4.42 15.08 -12.48
CA PHE A 95 -3.17 15.66 -11.98
C PHE A 95 -2.46 16.53 -13.02
N GLY A 96 -2.47 16.12 -14.29
CA GLY A 96 -1.94 16.92 -15.40
C GLY A 96 -2.67 18.25 -15.56
N ASN A 97 -4.00 18.23 -15.48
CA ASN A 97 -4.83 19.43 -15.54
C ASN A 97 -4.55 20.37 -14.36
N ILE A 98 -4.54 19.85 -13.12
CA ILE A 98 -4.19 20.62 -11.92
C ILE A 98 -2.80 21.25 -12.05
N SER A 99 -1.80 20.48 -12.49
CA SER A 99 -0.44 20.98 -12.70
C SER A 99 -0.39 22.13 -13.72
N SER A 100 -1.22 22.05 -14.76
CA SER A 100 -1.35 23.08 -15.79
C SER A 100 -1.98 24.37 -15.23
N GLU A 101 -3.03 24.24 -14.40
CA GLU A 101 -3.64 25.37 -13.70
C GLU A 101 -2.65 26.06 -12.75
N PHE A 102 -1.90 25.30 -11.95
CA PHE A 102 -0.86 25.87 -11.08
C PHE A 102 0.21 26.62 -11.86
N THR A 103 0.60 26.10 -13.03
CA THR A 103 1.55 26.78 -13.92
C THR A 103 0.97 28.10 -14.42
N SER A 104 -0.31 28.11 -14.81
CA SER A 104 -1.03 29.31 -15.23
C SER A 104 -1.09 30.35 -14.10
N ILE A 105 -1.53 29.95 -12.91
CA ILE A 105 -1.60 30.81 -11.71
C ILE A 105 -0.22 31.40 -11.40
N ARG A 106 0.83 30.59 -11.42
CA ARG A 106 2.21 31.05 -11.18
C ARG A 106 2.62 32.15 -12.16
N THR A 107 2.35 31.95 -13.45
CA THR A 107 2.64 32.96 -14.48
C THR A 107 1.86 34.25 -14.23
N SER A 108 0.58 34.16 -13.87
CA SER A 108 -0.25 35.32 -13.55
C SER A 108 0.25 36.09 -12.31
N ILE A 109 0.66 35.39 -11.25
CA ILE A 109 1.25 36.02 -10.05
C ILE A 109 2.55 36.75 -10.41
N GLU A 110 3.40 36.15 -11.23
CA GLU A 110 4.65 36.78 -11.65
C GLU A 110 4.40 38.04 -12.50
N ALA A 111 3.41 37.99 -13.40
CA ALA A 111 2.99 39.16 -14.18
C ALA A 111 2.49 40.30 -13.28
N LEU A 112 1.63 39.99 -12.31
CA LEU A 112 1.11 40.98 -11.36
C LEU A 112 2.23 41.59 -10.51
N ARG A 113 3.17 40.76 -10.03
CA ARG A 113 4.33 41.21 -9.28
C ARG A 113 5.17 42.19 -10.10
N ASN A 114 5.43 41.86 -11.36
CA ASN A 114 6.19 42.72 -12.27
C ASN A 114 5.48 44.06 -12.49
N GLU A 115 4.16 44.06 -12.66
CA GLU A 115 3.37 45.28 -12.77
C GLU A 115 3.43 46.15 -11.50
N MET A 116 3.31 45.54 -10.32
CA MET A 116 3.44 46.25 -9.04
C MET A 116 4.81 46.92 -8.89
N ILE A 117 5.89 46.20 -9.22
CA ILE A 117 7.25 46.74 -9.20
C ILE A 117 7.36 47.95 -10.13
N GLN A 118 6.79 47.86 -11.34
CA GLN A 118 6.78 48.98 -12.29
C GLN A 118 6.01 50.19 -11.75
N ARG A 119 4.79 49.98 -11.23
CA ARG A 119 3.99 51.06 -10.64
C ARG A 119 4.70 51.73 -9.47
N TYR A 120 5.36 50.96 -8.61
CA TYR A 120 6.12 51.48 -7.48
C TYR A 120 7.33 52.32 -7.94
N ALA A 121 8.05 51.87 -8.98
CA ALA A 121 9.15 52.63 -9.56
C ALA A 121 8.69 53.97 -10.18
N ILE A 122 7.52 53.98 -10.84
CA ILE A 122 6.91 55.21 -11.38
C ILE A 122 6.50 56.16 -10.25
N ALA A 123 5.82 55.65 -9.23
CA ALA A 123 5.39 56.44 -8.07
C ALA A 123 6.59 57.06 -7.33
N GLN A 124 7.67 56.30 -7.13
CA GLN A 124 8.91 56.83 -6.55
C GLN A 124 9.52 57.95 -7.39
N ARG A 125 9.58 57.82 -8.72
CA ARG A 125 10.08 58.89 -9.59
C ARG A 125 9.23 60.15 -9.47
N LEU A 126 7.90 60.02 -9.52
CA LEU A 126 6.98 61.14 -9.35
C LEU A 126 7.11 61.81 -7.97
N GLN A 127 7.36 61.02 -6.91
CA GLN A 127 7.60 61.54 -5.56
C GLN A 127 8.92 62.32 -5.49
N VAL A 128 10.00 61.81 -6.09
CA VAL A 128 11.29 62.53 -6.16
C VAL A 128 11.15 63.84 -6.95
N ASP A 129 10.39 63.85 -8.04
CA ASP A 129 10.13 65.06 -8.82
C ASP A 129 9.31 66.09 -8.01
N PHE A 130 8.33 65.64 -7.23
CA PHE A 130 7.55 66.48 -6.31
C PHE A 130 8.39 67.00 -5.13
N ASP A 131 9.22 66.15 -4.54
CA ASP A 131 10.10 66.52 -3.43
C ASP A 131 11.24 67.43 -3.90
N GLN A 132 11.73 67.32 -5.14
CA GLN A 132 12.65 68.33 -5.73
C GLN A 132 11.97 69.69 -5.94
N LEU A 133 10.68 69.70 -6.33
CA LEU A 133 9.89 70.94 -6.37
C LEU A 133 9.67 71.52 -4.96
N SER A 134 9.51 70.66 -3.95
CA SER A 134 9.33 71.05 -2.55
C SER A 134 10.64 71.40 -1.83
N ALA A 135 11.79 70.83 -2.19
CA ALA A 135 13.08 71.03 -1.53
C ALA A 135 13.77 72.37 -1.88
N ASN A 136 13.17 73.16 -2.77
CA ASN A 136 13.41 74.61 -2.79
C ASN A 136 12.83 75.32 -1.54
N HIS A 137 12.09 74.59 -0.69
CA HIS A 137 11.49 75.05 0.55
C HIS A 137 11.61 73.99 1.67
N SER A 138 12.76 73.98 2.33
CA SER A 138 12.96 73.52 3.72
C SER A 138 13.18 72.02 3.99
N SER A 139 13.97 71.79 5.05
CA SER A 139 14.78 70.62 5.38
C SER A 139 14.26 69.78 6.56
N SER A 140 14.67 68.50 6.57
CA SER A 140 14.84 67.59 7.74
C SER A 140 13.56 67.18 8.50
N SER A 141 13.38 65.92 8.91
CA SER A 141 14.22 65.21 9.88
C SER A 141 13.84 63.72 9.95
N GLU A 142 14.80 62.87 10.31
CA GLU A 142 14.67 61.43 10.56
C GLU A 142 14.03 61.10 11.93
N SER A 143 13.45 59.89 12.07
CA SER A 143 13.25 59.28 13.39
C SER A 143 13.29 57.73 13.39
N SER A 144 14.33 57.22 14.04
CA SER A 144 14.39 56.21 15.11
C SER A 144 13.79 54.80 14.98
N SER A 145 14.70 53.85 15.25
CA SER A 145 14.62 52.39 15.27
C SER A 145 13.85 51.79 16.47
N SER A 146 13.12 50.70 16.22
CA SER A 146 12.19 49.99 17.13
C SER A 146 12.87 48.96 18.05
N ARG A 147 12.74 49.13 19.37
CA ARG A 147 12.90 48.08 20.39
C ARG A 147 11.53 47.79 21.02
N LEU A 148 11.13 46.52 21.09
CA LEU A 148 9.90 46.10 21.78
C LEU A 148 10.01 46.45 23.26
N SER A 149 9.01 47.13 23.81
CA SER A 149 8.99 47.51 25.23
C SER A 149 8.69 46.30 26.13
N ASP A 150 9.29 46.27 27.32
CA ASP A 150 9.14 45.19 28.30
C ASP A 150 7.67 44.93 28.70
N SER A 151 6.81 45.94 28.59
CA SER A 151 5.36 45.82 28.85
C SER A 151 4.64 44.88 27.87
N SER A 152 4.98 44.91 26.58
CA SER A 152 4.33 44.10 25.55
C SER A 152 4.70 42.61 25.66
N LEU A 153 5.88 42.31 26.20
CA LEU A 153 6.33 40.93 26.39
C LEU A 153 5.62 40.28 27.58
N GLU A 154 5.42 41.01 28.66
CA GLU A 154 4.70 40.54 29.85
C GLU A 154 3.21 40.28 29.56
N GLU A 155 2.57 41.15 28.79
CA GLU A 155 1.19 40.95 28.33
C GLU A 155 1.04 39.65 27.52
N ASN A 156 1.97 39.40 26.59
CA ASN A 156 2.00 38.19 25.79
C ASN A 156 2.18 36.92 26.63
N ARG A 157 3.01 36.96 27.69
CA ARG A 157 3.16 35.81 28.61
C ARG A 157 1.87 35.52 29.36
N ASN A 158 1.17 36.56 29.81
CA ASN A 158 -0.10 36.41 30.53
C ASN A 158 -1.21 35.86 29.65
N ARG A 159 -1.28 36.28 28.37
CA ARG A 159 -2.18 35.69 27.38
C ARG A 159 -1.90 34.21 27.18
N PHE A 160 -0.63 33.87 26.91
CA PHE A 160 -0.22 32.49 26.74
C PHE A 160 -0.58 31.61 27.95
N LYS A 161 -0.28 32.06 29.17
CA LYS A 161 -0.55 31.30 30.40
C LYS A 161 -2.04 30.98 30.55
N ARG A 162 -2.91 31.96 30.31
CA ARG A 162 -4.37 31.77 30.36
C ARG A 162 -4.84 30.72 29.36
N VAL A 163 -4.42 30.82 28.11
CA VAL A 163 -4.80 29.88 27.06
C VAL A 163 -4.24 28.49 27.32
N PHE A 164 -2.99 28.41 27.79
CA PHE A 164 -2.35 27.16 28.19
C PHE A 164 -3.13 26.47 29.31
N ASP A 165 -3.45 27.19 30.38
CA ASP A 165 -4.16 26.64 31.54
C ASP A 165 -5.58 26.18 31.18
N SER A 166 -6.28 26.90 30.29
CA SER A 166 -7.63 26.53 29.83
C SER A 166 -7.65 25.34 28.86
N ASN A 167 -6.56 25.09 28.12
CA ASN A 167 -6.45 23.95 27.19
C ASN A 167 -5.90 22.68 27.85
N LYS A 168 -5.47 22.77 29.12
CA LYS A 168 -4.93 21.64 29.87
C LYS A 168 -6.07 20.80 30.44
N GLU A 169 -6.02 19.48 30.25
CA GLU A 169 -7.05 18.59 30.80
C GLU A 169 -6.90 18.44 32.34
N GLU A 170 -8.02 18.24 33.04
CA GLU A 170 -8.00 17.99 34.50
C GLU A 170 -7.22 16.70 34.81
N GLY A 171 -6.15 16.83 35.59
CA GLY A 171 -5.24 15.71 35.92
C GLY A 171 -4.04 15.55 34.98
N GLU A 172 -3.95 16.31 33.89
CA GLU A 172 -2.80 16.27 32.97
C GLU A 172 -1.54 16.87 33.60
N THR A 173 -0.41 16.18 33.43
CA THR A 173 0.89 16.67 33.89
C THR A 173 1.36 17.85 33.05
N LEU A 174 1.92 18.88 33.69
CA LEU A 174 2.49 20.04 32.97
C LEU A 174 3.55 19.63 31.96
N ASP A 175 4.31 18.57 32.27
CA ASP A 175 5.35 18.03 31.40
C ASP A 175 4.77 17.54 30.06
N TYR A 176 3.64 16.86 30.09
CA TYR A 176 2.96 16.40 28.89
C TYR A 176 2.30 17.58 28.14
N ALA A 177 1.63 18.50 28.85
CA ALA A 177 1.02 19.70 28.27
C ALA A 177 2.05 20.60 27.53
N PHE A 178 3.24 20.82 28.10
CA PHE A 178 4.31 21.57 27.41
C PHE A 178 4.79 20.88 26.13
N GLU A 179 4.86 19.54 26.12
CA GLU A 179 5.25 18.79 24.91
C GLU A 179 4.15 18.84 23.84
N THR A 180 2.88 18.87 24.24
CA THR A 180 1.73 19.07 23.34
C THR A 180 1.82 20.42 22.64
N VAL A 181 1.95 21.52 23.40
CA VAL A 181 2.08 22.87 22.82
C VAL A 181 3.30 22.98 21.92
N ARG A 182 4.43 22.42 22.33
CA ARG A 182 5.64 22.36 21.49
C ARG A 182 5.39 21.62 20.17
N ARG A 183 4.61 20.52 20.17
CA ARG A 183 4.27 19.77 18.95
C ARG A 183 3.34 20.58 18.04
N GLU A 184 2.37 21.29 18.61
CA GLU A 184 1.42 22.09 17.84
C GLU A 184 2.07 23.32 17.19
N ILE A 185 3.03 23.97 17.85
CA ILE A 185 3.80 25.08 17.27
C ILE A 185 4.73 24.59 16.13
N ARG A 186 5.03 23.29 16.05
CA ARG A 186 6.10 22.70 15.23
C ARG A 186 5.87 22.74 13.70
N HIS A 187 4.85 23.46 13.22
CA HIS A 187 4.65 23.65 11.78
C HIS A 187 5.53 24.74 11.16
N GLN A 188 6.23 25.61 11.93
CA GLN A 188 7.08 26.66 11.31
C GLN A 188 8.46 26.94 11.95
N GLU A 189 8.76 26.60 13.22
CA GLU A 189 10.11 26.71 13.80
C GLU A 189 10.39 25.60 14.84
N LYS A 190 11.64 25.09 14.91
CA LYS A 190 12.06 24.07 15.88
C LYS A 190 12.22 24.66 17.28
N ILE A 191 11.12 24.93 17.98
CA ILE A 191 11.17 25.33 19.39
C ILE A 191 11.34 24.11 20.31
N GLY A 192 12.11 24.28 21.38
CA GLY A 192 12.31 23.27 22.42
C GLY A 192 11.18 23.27 23.44
N LYS A 193 10.95 22.14 24.11
CA LYS A 193 10.01 22.06 25.24
C LYS A 193 10.36 23.06 26.34
N SER A 194 11.65 23.14 26.67
CA SER A 194 12.19 24.09 27.64
C SER A 194 11.92 25.55 27.24
N THR A 195 11.79 25.86 25.96
CA THR A 195 11.43 27.20 25.48
C THR A 195 9.98 27.55 25.85
N VAL A 196 9.05 26.61 25.67
CA VAL A 196 7.63 26.78 26.05
C VAL A 196 7.51 26.90 27.56
N GLU A 197 8.21 26.04 28.31
CA GLU A 197 8.25 26.05 29.77
C GLU A 197 8.81 27.37 30.33
N ASN A 198 9.93 27.84 29.77
CA ASN A 198 10.51 29.13 30.16
C ASN A 198 9.56 30.29 29.81
N PHE A 199 8.82 30.20 28.70
CA PHE A 199 7.83 31.20 28.35
C PHE A 199 6.71 31.26 29.40
N TYR A 200 6.19 30.10 29.80
CA TYR A 200 5.14 29.94 30.82
C TYR A 200 5.55 30.49 32.19
N TYR A 201 6.76 30.18 32.66
CA TYR A 201 7.25 30.63 33.97
C TYR A 201 7.88 32.03 33.98
N GLY A 202 7.81 32.77 32.87
CA GLY A 202 8.42 34.10 32.80
C GLY A 202 9.96 34.10 32.82
N ARG A 203 10.60 32.98 32.50
CA ARG A 203 12.06 32.84 32.56
C ARG A 203 12.74 33.22 31.24
N GLY A 204 13.81 34.01 31.35
CA GLY A 204 14.69 34.40 30.24
C GLY A 204 14.05 35.36 29.23
N ASP A 205 14.84 35.82 28.26
CA ASP A 205 14.42 36.79 27.24
C ASP A 205 14.24 36.09 25.88
N PRO A 206 13.01 35.71 25.51
CA PRO A 206 12.75 35.01 24.27
C PRO A 206 13.00 35.92 23.06
N LYS A 207 13.55 35.35 21.99
CA LYS A 207 13.70 36.05 20.72
C LYS A 207 12.33 36.41 20.15
N TYR A 208 12.27 37.48 19.36
CA TYR A 208 11.03 37.92 18.70
C TYR A 208 10.33 36.79 17.92
N THR A 209 11.08 35.97 17.18
CA THR A 209 10.53 34.84 16.41
C THR A 209 9.88 33.78 17.30
N THR A 210 10.44 33.54 18.49
CA THR A 210 9.86 32.66 19.50
C THR A 210 8.55 33.22 20.03
N VAL A 211 8.51 34.52 20.35
CA VAL A 211 7.28 35.19 20.81
C VAL A 211 6.19 35.08 19.74
N MET A 212 6.52 35.36 18.48
CA MET A 212 5.58 35.29 17.36
C MET A 212 5.03 33.87 17.14
N SER A 213 5.88 32.86 17.21
CA SER A 213 5.47 31.46 17.05
C SER A 213 4.51 31.01 18.17
N ILE A 214 4.75 31.46 19.40
CA ILE A 214 3.87 31.17 20.54
C ILE A 214 2.56 31.96 20.41
N MET A 215 2.59 33.25 20.08
CA MET A 215 1.38 34.06 19.95
C MET A 215 0.46 33.55 18.83
N ARG A 216 1.00 33.07 17.71
CA ARG A 216 0.17 32.44 16.66
C ARG A 216 -0.58 31.21 17.12
N TRP A 217 0.02 30.45 18.05
CA TRP A 217 -0.65 29.33 18.68
C TRP A 217 -1.70 29.79 19.70
N VAL A 218 -1.41 30.84 20.47
CA VAL A 218 -2.39 31.46 21.38
C VAL A 218 -3.62 31.92 20.60
N ASP A 219 -3.41 32.66 19.52
CA ASP A 219 -4.48 33.17 18.67
C ASP A 219 -5.31 32.01 18.10
N SER A 220 -4.69 30.93 17.61
CA SER A 220 -5.43 29.80 17.02
C SER A 220 -6.33 29.07 18.03
N LYS A 221 -5.97 29.05 19.31
CA LYS A 221 -6.78 28.44 20.38
C LYS A 221 -7.87 29.37 20.91
N GLU A 222 -7.63 30.69 20.90
CA GLU A 222 -8.65 31.69 21.25
C GLU A 222 -9.78 31.73 20.20
N PHE A 223 -9.46 31.57 18.90
CA PHE A 223 -10.47 31.53 17.84
C PHE A 223 -11.33 30.25 17.84
N SER A 224 -10.79 29.09 18.26
CA SER A 224 -11.57 27.84 18.29
C SER A 224 -12.64 27.80 19.39
N GLY A 225 -12.46 28.51 20.51
CA GLY A 225 -13.43 28.53 21.62
C GLY A 225 -14.70 29.37 21.38
N SER A 226 -14.78 30.11 20.27
CA SER A 226 -15.92 30.99 19.95
C SER A 226 -17.07 30.28 19.20
N LEU A 227 -16.79 29.13 18.57
CA LEU A 227 -17.75 28.44 17.70
C LEU A 227 -18.69 27.47 18.44
N ASP A 228 -18.44 27.17 19.71
CA ASP A 228 -19.18 26.14 20.47
C ASP A 228 -20.42 26.66 21.23
N ASN A 229 -20.76 27.94 21.11
CA ASN A 229 -21.88 28.54 21.87
C ASN A 229 -23.21 28.67 21.09
N ASN A 230 -23.34 28.06 19.91
CA ASN A 230 -24.59 28.09 19.12
C ASN A 230 -24.90 26.71 18.54
N ALA A 231 -25.28 25.78 19.40
CA ALA A 231 -25.99 24.56 19.02
C ALA A 231 -26.88 24.12 20.19
N GLU A 232 -28.02 24.80 20.34
CA GLU A 232 -29.20 24.29 21.03
C GLU A 232 -30.37 24.26 20.03
#